data_AF-A0A940BAY1-F1
#
_entry.id   AF-A0A940BAY1-F1
#
_cell.length_a   1.000
_cell.length_b   1.000
_cell.length_c   1.000
_cell.angle_alpha   90.00
_cell.angle_beta   90.00
_cell.angle_gamma   90.00
#
_symmetry.space_group_name_H-M   'P 1'
#
loop_
_entity.id
_entity.type
_entity.pdbx_description
1 polymer ?
#
loop_
_entity_poly.entity_id
_entity_poly.type
_entity_poly.pdbx_seq_one_letter_code
_entity_poly.pdbx_strand_id
1 'polypeptide(L)'
;MNKLLSRAITKLAHDWPLLNWEFRDFDLADGTPDKMSQWQGNPKDDIMIVVFKGKHISEPFHRQDFFFIDYAYHLGYNALSAKSDNLIHVREGDCYIGQPFSGYALRGDSE
;
A
#
# COMPACT_ATOMS: atom_id res chain seq x y z
N MET A 1 -12.39 -14.56 -17.54
CA MET A 1 -11.69 -14.39 -16.25
C MET A 1 -11.55 -15.75 -15.56
N ASN A 2 -10.34 -16.10 -15.11
CA ASN A 2 -10.07 -17.37 -14.44
C ASN A 2 -10.86 -17.46 -13.10
N LYS A 3 -11.67 -18.51 -12.91
CA LYS A 3 -12.52 -18.67 -11.72
C LYS A 3 -11.72 -18.71 -10.41
N LEU A 4 -10.52 -19.30 -10.43
CA LEU A 4 -9.65 -19.35 -9.25
C LEU A 4 -9.10 -17.96 -8.91
N LEU A 5 -8.65 -17.20 -9.91
CA LEU A 5 -8.17 -15.83 -9.74
C LEU A 5 -9.26 -14.94 -9.14
N SER A 6 -10.47 -15.00 -9.69
CA SER A 6 -11.59 -14.21 -9.16
C SER A 6 -11.88 -14.54 -7.69
N ARG A 7 -11.84 -15.82 -7.29
CA ARG A 7 -12.04 -16.22 -5.89
C ARG A 7 -10.91 -15.75 -4.98
N ALA A 8 -9.67 -15.80 -5.44
CA ALA A 8 -8.52 -15.30 -4.69
C ALA A 8 -8.61 -13.80 -4.45
N ILE A 9 -8.90 -13.01 -5.50
CA ILE A 9 -9.10 -11.56 -5.39
C ILE A 9 -10.22 -11.23 -4.40
N THR A 10 -11.36 -11.92 -4.48
CA THR A 10 -12.48 -11.71 -3.54
C THR A 10 -12.10 -12.05 -2.10
N LYS A 11 -11.39 -13.17 -1.87
CA LYS A 11 -10.94 -13.57 -0.53
C LYS A 11 -9.98 -12.53 0.05
N LEU A 12 -8.94 -12.15 -0.71
CA LEU A 12 -7.92 -11.20 -0.24
C LEU A 12 -8.50 -9.80 0.00
N ALA A 13 -9.45 -9.36 -0.83
CA ALA A 13 -10.16 -8.09 -0.63
C ALA A 13 -11.02 -8.10 0.64
N HIS A 14 -11.64 -9.25 0.95
CA HIS A 14 -12.38 -9.42 2.20
C HIS A 14 -11.46 -9.42 3.43
N ASP A 15 -10.25 -9.97 3.30
CA ASP A 15 -9.29 -10.07 4.41
C ASP A 15 -8.52 -8.75 4.65
N TRP A 16 -8.31 -7.91 3.63
CA TRP A 16 -7.59 -6.63 3.74
C TRP A 16 -7.99 -5.78 4.95
N PRO A 17 -9.29 -5.51 5.23
CA PRO A 17 -9.68 -4.65 6.35
C PRO A 17 -9.48 -5.30 7.72
N LEU A 18 -9.14 -6.58 7.78
CA LEU A 18 -8.86 -7.31 9.02
C LEU A 18 -7.39 -7.18 9.45
N LEU A 19 -6.52 -6.62 8.60
CA LEU A 19 -5.12 -6.35 8.92
C LEU A 19 -4.97 -5.04 9.71
N ASN A 20 -3.89 -4.91 10.48
CA ASN A 20 -3.66 -3.73 11.30
C ASN A 20 -2.90 -2.63 10.53
N TRP A 21 -3.63 -1.85 9.73
CA TRP A 21 -3.09 -0.70 8.97
C TRP A 21 -2.80 0.55 9.82
N GLU A 22 -2.60 0.41 11.13
CA GLU A 22 -2.12 1.50 11.97
C GLU A 22 -0.69 1.89 11.62
N PHE A 23 -0.46 3.19 11.47
CA PHE A 23 0.85 3.77 11.22
C PHE A 23 1.48 4.21 12.54
N ARG A 24 2.66 3.69 12.86
CA ARG A 24 3.41 4.02 14.08
C ARG A 24 4.13 5.35 13.93
N ASP A 25 4.06 6.20 14.95
CA ASP A 25 4.84 7.43 14.99
C ASP A 25 6.31 7.13 15.29
N PHE A 26 7.22 7.84 14.66
CA PHE A 26 8.66 7.83 14.95
C PHE A 26 9.30 9.15 14.52
N ASP A 27 10.53 9.41 14.98
CA ASP A 27 11.29 10.59 14.55
C ASP A 27 12.39 10.19 13.57
N LEU A 28 12.57 11.00 12.52
CA LEU A 28 13.76 10.94 11.67
C LEU A 28 15.01 11.32 12.46
N ALA A 29 16.19 11.03 11.88
CA ALA A 29 17.47 11.34 12.52
C ALA A 29 17.66 12.84 12.83
N ASP A 30 16.95 13.73 12.13
CA ASP A 30 16.95 15.18 12.36
C ASP A 30 15.88 15.65 13.36
N GLY A 31 15.12 14.74 13.95
CA GLY A 31 14.04 15.03 14.91
C GLY A 31 12.70 15.36 14.26
N THR A 32 12.55 15.25 12.94
CA THR A 32 11.27 15.46 12.26
C THR A 32 10.33 14.27 12.53
N PRO A 33 9.10 14.50 13.05
CA PRO A 33 8.11 13.43 13.22
C PRO A 33 7.68 12.86 11.87
N ASP A 34 7.55 11.54 11.80
CA ASP A 34 7.18 10.79 10.61
C ASP A 34 6.38 9.52 11.02
N LYS A 35 5.90 8.76 10.05
CA LYS A 35 5.06 7.57 10.25
C LYS A 35 5.66 6.34 9.60
N MET A 36 5.50 5.19 10.24
CA MET A 36 5.96 3.90 9.75
C MET A 36 4.79 2.92 9.59
N SER A 37 4.70 2.28 8.44
CA SER A 37 3.90 1.09 8.18
C SER A 37 4.77 -0.15 8.41
N GLN A 38 4.27 -1.06 9.24
CA GLN A 38 4.94 -2.31 9.59
C GLN A 38 4.45 -3.48 8.74
N TRP A 39 5.30 -4.50 8.59
CA TRP A 39 4.90 -5.79 8.05
C TRP A 39 3.66 -6.36 8.76
N GLN A 40 2.62 -6.66 7.98
CA GLN A 40 1.34 -7.21 8.48
C GLN A 40 1.24 -8.73 8.35
N GLY A 41 2.18 -9.34 7.62
CA GLY A 41 2.19 -10.79 7.37
C GLY A 41 2.67 -11.56 8.59
N ASN A 42 2.66 -12.88 8.49
CA ASN A 42 3.34 -13.71 9.48
C ASN A 42 4.85 -13.37 9.46
N PRO A 43 5.52 -13.20 10.61
CA PRO A 43 6.96 -12.96 10.65
C PRO A 43 7.82 -14.09 10.05
N LYS A 44 7.22 -15.26 9.78
CA LYS A 44 7.87 -16.40 9.12
C LYS A 44 7.66 -16.44 7.61
N ASP A 45 6.79 -15.59 7.07
CA ASP A 45 6.51 -15.54 5.63
C ASP A 45 7.46 -14.57 4.95
N ASP A 46 8.00 -14.95 3.79
CA ASP A 46 8.85 -14.08 2.97
C ASP A 46 8.01 -13.10 2.13
N ILE A 47 6.76 -13.47 1.81
CA ILE A 47 5.87 -12.74 0.92
C ILE A 47 4.45 -12.75 1.48
N MET A 48 3.84 -11.58 1.55
CA MET A 48 2.41 -11.40 1.79
C MET A 48 1.77 -10.81 0.55
N ILE A 49 0.62 -11.36 0.14
CA ILE A 49 -0.19 -10.82 -0.96
C ILE A 49 -1.49 -10.30 -0.37
N VAL A 50 -1.80 -9.03 -0.62
CA VAL A 50 -3.05 -8.39 -0.20
C VAL A 50 -3.74 -7.76 -1.40
N VAL A 51 -5.04 -7.52 -1.28
CA VAL A 51 -5.82 -6.82 -2.32
C VAL A 51 -6.64 -5.75 -1.65
N PHE A 52 -6.41 -4.49 -2.00
CA PHE A 52 -7.37 -3.43 -1.70
C PHE A 52 -8.46 -3.41 -2.78
N LYS A 53 -9.73 -3.39 -2.36
CA LYS A 53 -10.88 -3.17 -3.24
C LYS A 53 -11.88 -2.27 -2.54
N GLY A 54 -11.89 -1.00 -2.90
CA GLY A 54 -12.79 -0.01 -2.35
C GLY A 54 -12.91 1.20 -3.27
N LYS A 55 -13.80 2.12 -2.92
CA LYS A 55 -14.01 3.37 -3.67
C LYS A 55 -13.16 4.53 -3.17
N HIS A 56 -12.68 4.44 -1.94
CA HIS A 56 -11.92 5.49 -1.28
C HIS A 56 -10.79 4.89 -0.47
N ILE A 57 -9.60 5.46 -0.59
CA ILE A 57 -8.44 5.19 0.25
C ILE A 57 -7.58 6.44 0.30
N SER A 58 -7.15 6.79 1.51
CA SER A 58 -6.30 7.94 1.74
C SER A 58 -5.41 7.65 2.94
N GLU A 59 -4.16 7.29 2.66
CA GLU A 59 -3.16 7.04 3.68
C GLU A 59 -2.47 8.35 4.10
N PRO A 60 -2.02 8.46 5.36
CA PRO A 60 -1.03 9.47 5.70
C PRO A 60 0.28 9.20 4.97
N PHE A 61 1.08 10.24 4.74
CA PHE A 61 2.45 10.05 4.27
C PHE A 61 3.27 9.32 5.33
N HIS A 62 3.94 8.25 4.90
CA HIS A 62 4.64 7.32 5.78
C HIS A 62 5.80 6.63 5.05
N ARG A 63 6.55 5.85 5.81
CA ARG A 63 7.61 4.94 5.37
C ARG A 63 7.25 3.50 5.70
N GLN A 64 7.89 2.52 5.08
CA GLN A 64 7.62 1.10 5.31
C GLN A 64 8.90 0.39 5.78
N ASP A 65 8.77 -0.63 6.62
CA ASP A 65 9.90 -1.48 7.03
C ASP A 65 10.11 -2.72 6.12
N PHE A 66 9.36 -2.80 5.02
CA PHE A 66 9.38 -3.89 4.03
C PHE A 66 9.47 -3.38 2.59
N PHE A 67 9.89 -4.25 1.68
CA PHE A 67 9.75 -4.04 0.23
C PHE A 67 8.32 -4.31 -0.20
N PHE A 68 7.77 -3.53 -1.11
CA PHE A 68 6.43 -3.76 -1.65
C PHE A 68 6.33 -3.51 -3.15
N ILE A 69 5.32 -4.16 -3.73
CA ILE A 69 4.97 -4.10 -5.15
C ILE A 69 3.46 -3.89 -5.22
N ASP A 70 3.04 -2.70 -5.65
CA ASP A 70 1.64 -2.37 -5.85
C ASP A 70 1.29 -2.43 -7.34
N TYR A 71 0.53 -3.47 -7.70
CA TYR A 71 0.04 -3.66 -9.06
C TYR A 71 -1.42 -3.20 -9.18
N ALA A 72 -1.67 -2.23 -10.06
CA ALA A 72 -3.01 -1.71 -10.34
C ALA A 72 -3.79 -2.68 -11.25
N TYR A 73 -4.38 -3.72 -10.66
CA TYR A 73 -5.07 -4.78 -11.42
C TYR A 73 -6.33 -4.29 -12.17
N HIS A 74 -7.13 -3.44 -11.52
CA HIS A 74 -8.30 -2.83 -12.14
C HIS A 74 -8.47 -1.40 -11.62
N LEU A 75 -8.71 -0.46 -12.55
CA LEU A 75 -8.57 0.98 -12.33
C LEU A 75 -7.15 1.38 -11.94
N GLY A 76 -6.95 2.69 -11.71
CA GLY A 76 -5.70 3.25 -11.21
C GLY A 76 -5.87 3.88 -9.84
N TYR A 77 -4.77 4.35 -9.29
CA TYR A 77 -4.72 5.14 -8.06
C TYR A 77 -3.62 6.19 -8.16
N ASN A 78 -3.58 7.10 -7.20
CA ASN A 78 -2.51 8.08 -7.06
C ASN A 78 -1.64 7.70 -5.87
N ALA A 79 -0.36 8.06 -5.93
CA ALA A 79 0.52 7.94 -4.78
C ALA A 79 1.33 9.22 -4.57
N LEU A 80 1.60 9.56 -3.32
CA LEU A 80 2.74 10.42 -3.00
C LEU A 80 3.98 9.55 -2.96
N SER A 81 5.03 9.89 -3.71
CA SER A 81 6.23 9.03 -3.86
C SER A 81 7.50 9.80 -3.53
N ALA A 82 8.34 9.23 -2.66
CA ALA A 82 9.60 9.79 -2.16
C ALA A 82 9.48 11.09 -1.33
N LYS A 83 8.55 11.99 -1.68
CA LYS A 83 8.26 13.25 -0.99
C LYS A 83 6.75 13.45 -0.89
N SER A 84 6.32 14.18 0.13
CA SER A 84 4.90 14.41 0.41
C SER A 84 4.18 15.30 -0.61
N ASP A 85 4.93 16.00 -1.46
CA ASP A 85 4.46 16.88 -2.53
C ASP A 85 4.61 16.27 -3.93
N ASN A 86 5.21 15.08 -4.05
CA ASN A 86 5.44 14.42 -5.34
C ASN A 86 4.33 13.42 -5.63
N LEU A 87 3.28 13.89 -6.30
CA LEU A 87 2.14 13.08 -6.73
C LEU A 87 2.46 12.34 -8.03
N ILE A 88 2.21 11.02 -8.05
CA ILE A 88 2.28 10.17 -9.23
C ILE A 88 0.92 9.52 -9.50
N HIS A 89 0.68 9.18 -10.75
CA HIS A 89 -0.51 8.45 -11.21
C HIS A 89 -0.11 7.04 -11.62
N VAL A 90 -0.66 6.03 -10.96
CA VAL A 90 -0.47 4.62 -11.28
C VAL A 90 -1.73 4.15 -12.02
N ARG A 91 -1.62 3.83 -13.30
CA ARG A 91 -2.77 3.44 -14.14
C ARG A 91 -3.01 1.94 -14.06
N GLU A 92 -4.19 1.50 -14.50
CA GLU A 92 -4.47 0.07 -14.65
C GLU A 92 -3.37 -0.60 -15.49
N GLY A 93 -2.80 -1.69 -14.97
CA GLY A 93 -1.67 -2.42 -15.56
C GLY A 93 -0.29 -1.90 -15.17
N ASP A 94 -0.17 -0.75 -14.50
CA ASP A 94 1.09 -0.25 -13.97
C ASP A 94 1.48 -0.94 -12.66
N CYS A 95 2.77 -0.85 -12.35
CA CYS A 95 3.35 -1.35 -11.12
C CYS A 95 4.16 -0.24 -10.45
N TYR A 96 3.87 0.01 -9.17
CA TYR A 96 4.73 0.82 -8.30
C TYR A 96 5.54 -0.11 -7.40
N ILE A 97 6.83 0.19 -7.21
CA ILE A 97 7.73 -0.62 -6.40
C ILE A 97 8.41 0.29 -5.38
N GLY A 98 8.28 -0.06 -4.10
CA GLY A 98 8.89 0.66 -2.99
C GLY A 98 9.92 -0.20 -2.26
N GLN A 99 11.06 0.40 -1.95
CA GLN A 99 12.03 -0.16 -1.02
C GLN A 99 11.76 0.37 0.41
N PRO A 100 12.20 -0.34 1.46
CA PRO A 100 12.07 0.11 2.83
C PRO A 100 12.55 1.56 3.01
N PHE A 101 11.88 2.26 3.92
CA PHE A 101 12.17 3.64 4.30
C PHE A 101 11.90 4.71 3.21
N SER A 102 11.40 4.33 2.03
CA SER A 102 10.92 5.29 1.03
C SER A 102 9.63 5.97 1.48
N GLY A 103 9.47 7.25 1.17
CA GLY A 103 8.21 7.95 1.44
C GLY A 103 7.10 7.51 0.49
N TYR A 104 5.92 7.23 1.04
CA TYR A 104 4.75 6.78 0.29
C TYR A 104 3.42 7.26 0.93
N ALA A 105 2.39 7.42 0.13
CA ALA A 105 1.00 7.45 0.58
C ALA A 105 0.07 7.07 -0.57
N LEU A 106 -0.74 6.04 -0.40
CA LEU A 106 -1.73 5.66 -1.40
C LEU A 106 -2.99 6.55 -1.30
N ARG A 107 -3.50 6.99 -2.45
CA ARG A 107 -4.68 7.82 -2.60
C ARG A 107 -5.56 7.30 -3.73
N GLY A 108 -6.83 7.09 -3.49
CA GLY A 108 -7.75 6.62 -4.51
C GLY A 108 -9.16 7.09 -4.22
N ASP A 109 -9.81 7.59 -5.25
CA ASP A 109 -11.23 7.94 -5.27
C ASP A 109 -11.82 7.43 -6.58
N SER A 110 -12.95 6.73 -6.51
CA SER A 110 -13.70 6.28 -7.68
C SER A 110 -15.20 6.50 -7.47
N GLU A 111 -15.91 6.85 -8.54
CA GLU A 111 -17.36 7.08 -8.55
C GLU A 111 -18.19 5.85 -8.10
#